data_AF-A0A9Q0RBM6-F1
#
_entry.id   AF-A0A9Q0RBM6-F1
#
_cell.length_a   1.000
_cell.length_b   1.000
_cell.length_c   1.000
_cell.angle_alpha   90.00
_cell.angle_beta   90.00
_cell.angle_gamma   90.00
#
_symmetry.space_group_name_H-M   'P 1'
#
loop_
_entity.id
_entity.type
_entity.pdbx_description
1 polymer ?
#
loop_
_entity_poly.entity_id
_entity_poly.type
_entity_poly.pdbx_seq_one_letter_code
_entity_poly.pdbx_strand_id
1 'polypeptide(L)'
;MRIGKENVSKIIELLKTRSQELIRAFLMFIYSERMSEEYEKQIGEILEETKISTKEKQMSSLREDLRKYYNDKESTDFTIISEGNRIKVHKSILMARSKLYYGMFVSVNDSSGQVNDYSGKSFKTIESLVKFLYFDDFDSDLPNSVLNELIDCVDYFQLNKYSIYALKLEEFRNKNSNNKCIFF
;
A
#
# COMPACT_ATOMS: atom_id res chain seq x y z
N MET A 1 -12.34 6.98 2.56
CA MET A 1 -13.69 7.47 2.96
C MET A 1 -13.79 7.57 4.49
N ARG A 2 -14.34 8.66 5.07
CA ARG A 2 -14.50 8.79 6.53
C ARG A 2 -15.95 8.55 6.94
N ILE A 3 -16.18 7.61 7.87
CA ILE A 3 -17.49 7.40 8.49
C ILE A 3 -17.69 8.50 9.54
N GLY A 4 -18.68 9.38 9.33
CA GLY A 4 -19.10 10.35 10.34
C GLY A 4 -19.60 9.67 11.62
N LYS A 5 -19.37 10.28 12.77
CA LYS A 5 -19.66 9.71 14.11
C LYS A 5 -21.14 9.38 14.27
N GLU A 6 -22.00 10.16 13.62
CA GLU A 6 -23.45 10.01 13.53
C GLU A 6 -23.90 8.75 12.79
N ASN A 7 -23.05 8.17 11.93
CA ASN A 7 -23.38 7.00 11.12
C ASN A 7 -22.88 5.67 11.74
N VAL A 8 -21.98 5.73 12.73
CA VAL A 8 -21.31 4.55 13.32
C VAL A 8 -22.31 3.55 13.90
N SER A 9 -23.25 4.02 14.74
CA SER A 9 -24.25 3.12 15.36
C SER A 9 -25.13 2.42 14.33
N LYS A 10 -25.51 3.15 13.27
CA LYS A 10 -26.33 2.59 12.18
C LYS A 10 -25.58 1.53 11.39
N ILE A 11 -24.31 1.78 11.08
CA ILE A 11 -23.43 0.83 10.39
C ILE A 11 -23.24 -0.42 11.23
N ILE A 12 -22.99 -0.28 12.54
CA ILE A 12 -22.82 -1.43 13.44
C ILE A 12 -24.06 -2.32 13.43
N GLU A 13 -25.27 -1.74 13.54
CA GLU A 13 -26.51 -2.52 13.49
C GLU A 13 -26.69 -3.23 12.13
N LEU A 14 -26.37 -2.56 11.03
CA LEU A 14 -26.47 -3.14 9.69
C LEU A 14 -25.51 -4.31 9.52
N LEU A 15 -24.24 -4.13 9.89
CA LEU A 15 -23.19 -5.13 9.72
C LEU A 15 -23.40 -6.37 10.58
N LYS A 16 -24.07 -6.27 11.74
CA LYS A 16 -24.40 -7.44 12.59
C LYS A 16 -25.22 -8.52 11.86
N THR A 17 -25.94 -8.15 10.82
CA THR A 17 -26.81 -9.06 10.05
C THR A 17 -26.14 -9.61 8.78
N ARG A 18 -24.89 -9.23 8.51
CA ARG A 18 -24.17 -9.57 7.28
C ARG A 18 -23.14 -10.67 7.52
N SER A 19 -22.72 -11.36 6.45
CA SER A 19 -21.66 -12.37 6.54
C SER A 19 -20.31 -11.72 6.87
N GLN A 20 -19.38 -12.51 7.43
CA GLN A 20 -18.05 -12.00 7.78
C GLN A 20 -17.27 -11.53 6.56
N GLU A 21 -17.48 -12.16 5.41
CA GLU A 21 -16.85 -11.85 4.13
C GLU A 21 -17.31 -10.49 3.62
N LEU A 22 -18.62 -10.21 3.68
CA LEU A 22 -19.17 -8.91 3.30
C LEU A 22 -18.72 -7.80 4.26
N ILE A 23 -18.67 -8.07 5.58
CA ILE A 23 -18.14 -7.11 6.56
C ILE A 23 -16.67 -6.79 6.23
N ARG A 24 -15.87 -7.82 5.95
CA ARG A 24 -14.47 -7.65 5.56
C ARG A 24 -14.33 -6.83 4.28
N ALA A 25 -15.12 -7.14 3.24
CA ALA A 25 -15.11 -6.40 1.98
C ALA A 25 -15.52 -4.94 2.17
N PHE A 26 -16.56 -4.68 2.96
CA PHE A 26 -16.99 -3.33 3.33
C PHE A 26 -15.89 -2.55 4.06
N LEU A 27 -15.26 -3.14 5.08
CA LEU A 27 -14.17 -2.49 5.81
C LEU A 27 -12.98 -2.22 4.87
N MET A 28 -12.61 -3.18 4.02
CA MET A 28 -11.57 -2.94 3.01
C MET A 28 -11.94 -1.75 2.11
N PHE A 29 -13.18 -1.66 1.63
CA PHE A 29 -13.64 -0.52 0.84
C PHE A 29 -13.55 0.81 1.62
N ILE A 30 -14.01 0.87 2.87
CA ILE A 30 -13.96 2.08 3.70
C ILE A 30 -12.53 2.62 3.84
N TYR A 31 -11.58 1.72 4.13
CA TYR A 31 -10.20 2.08 4.47
C TYR A 31 -9.27 2.19 3.27
N SER A 32 -9.52 1.45 2.19
CA SER A 32 -8.63 1.41 1.01
C SER A 32 -9.26 1.98 -0.26
N GLU A 33 -10.56 2.25 -0.23
CA GLU A 33 -11.37 2.65 -1.41
C GLU A 33 -11.34 1.63 -2.55
N ARG A 34 -10.87 0.41 -2.26
CA ARG A 34 -10.91 -0.72 -3.19
C ARG A 34 -12.26 -1.42 -3.08
N MET A 35 -13.05 -1.33 -4.14
CA MET A 35 -14.29 -2.09 -4.27
C MET A 35 -13.98 -3.55 -4.58
N SER A 36 -14.73 -4.48 -3.98
CA SER A 36 -14.71 -5.88 -4.36
C SER A 36 -15.76 -6.11 -5.44
N GLU A 37 -15.38 -6.67 -6.58
CA GLU A 37 -16.31 -7.00 -7.67
C GLU A 37 -17.43 -7.95 -7.21
N GLU A 38 -17.10 -8.89 -6.32
CA GLU A 38 -18.06 -9.86 -5.76
C GLU A 38 -19.10 -9.18 -4.85
N TYR A 39 -18.68 -8.19 -4.05
CA TYR A 39 -19.52 -7.56 -3.02
C TYR A 39 -20.00 -6.15 -3.37
N GLU A 40 -19.73 -5.65 -4.58
CA GLU A 40 -19.97 -4.26 -4.98
C GLU A 40 -21.42 -3.82 -4.74
N LYS A 41 -22.38 -4.63 -5.17
CA LYS A 41 -23.81 -4.32 -5.01
C LYS A 41 -24.21 -4.21 -3.54
N GLN A 42 -23.79 -5.16 -2.71
CA GLN A 42 -24.12 -5.21 -1.29
C GLN A 42 -23.43 -4.07 -0.53
N ILE A 43 -22.21 -3.71 -0.91
CA ILE A 43 -21.52 -2.54 -0.37
C ILE A 43 -22.30 -1.27 -0.76
N GLY A 44 -22.76 -1.15 -2.01
CA GLY A 44 -23.61 -0.05 -2.47
C GLY A 44 -24.88 0.14 -1.62
N GLU A 45 -25.60 -0.96 -1.35
CA GLU A 45 -26.79 -0.96 -0.49
C GLU A 45 -26.46 -0.45 0.94
N ILE A 46 -25.36 -0.92 1.53
CA ILE A 46 -24.90 -0.44 2.84
C ILE A 46 -24.64 1.07 2.80
N LEU A 47 -23.99 1.59 1.76
CA LEU A 47 -23.67 3.03 1.63
C LEU A 47 -24.93 3.88 1.51
N GLU A 48 -25.90 3.44 0.72
CA GLU A 48 -27.19 4.12 0.55
C GLU A 48 -27.99 4.14 1.86
N GLU A 49 -28.12 2.98 2.52
CA GLU A 49 -28.84 2.86 3.79
C GLU A 49 -28.19 3.70 4.89
N THR A 50 -26.87 3.74 4.93
CA THR A 50 -26.11 4.48 5.95
C THR A 50 -25.97 5.97 5.63
N LYS A 51 -26.42 6.42 4.45
CA LYS A 51 -26.23 7.78 3.95
C LYS A 51 -24.77 8.23 3.97
N ILE A 52 -23.83 7.28 3.88
CA ILE A 52 -22.42 7.62 3.72
C ILE A 52 -22.27 8.19 2.31
N SER A 53 -22.11 9.50 2.23
CA SER A 53 -21.94 10.19 0.96
C SER A 53 -20.64 9.75 0.28
N THR A 54 -20.74 9.09 -0.87
CA THR A 54 -19.63 8.96 -1.83
C THR A 54 -19.42 10.25 -2.63
N LYS A 55 -20.29 11.25 -2.45
CA LYS A 55 -20.40 12.49 -3.25
C LYS A 55 -19.79 13.73 -2.60
N GLU A 56 -19.19 13.65 -1.41
CA GLU A 56 -18.34 14.76 -0.94
C GLU A 56 -17.10 14.86 -1.82
N LYS A 57 -17.23 15.69 -2.88
CA LYS A 57 -16.19 16.24 -3.77
C LYS A 57 -14.88 15.48 -3.67
N GLN A 58 -14.71 14.41 -4.47
CA GLN A 58 -13.55 13.53 -4.56
C GLN A 58 -12.26 14.26 -4.13
N MET A 59 -11.99 14.30 -2.83
CA MET A 59 -10.63 14.46 -2.37
C MET A 59 -9.99 13.16 -2.82
N SER A 60 -8.89 13.26 -3.57
CA SER A 60 -8.12 12.07 -3.92
C SER A 60 -7.90 11.26 -2.64
N SER A 61 -8.02 9.94 -2.76
CA SER A 61 -7.74 9.06 -1.64
C SER A 61 -6.33 9.37 -1.11
N LEU A 62 -6.06 9.12 0.18
CA LEU A 62 -4.71 9.30 0.72
C LEU A 62 -3.67 8.54 -0.11
N ARG A 63 -4.06 7.36 -0.64
CA ARG A 63 -3.23 6.55 -1.52
C ARG A 63 -2.91 7.28 -2.82
N GLU A 64 -3.90 7.91 -3.45
CA GLU A 64 -3.70 8.70 -4.67
C GLU A 64 -2.94 10.00 -4.40
N ASP A 65 -3.11 10.62 -3.24
CA ASP A 65 -2.28 11.75 -2.82
C ASP A 65 -0.82 11.32 -2.66
N LEU A 66 -0.55 10.19 -2.00
CA LEU A 66 0.81 9.65 -1.89
C LEU A 66 1.36 9.22 -3.25
N ARG A 67 0.53 8.71 -4.16
CA ARG A 67 0.93 8.44 -5.56
C ARG A 67 1.37 9.72 -6.28
N LYS A 68 0.68 10.84 -6.07
CA LYS A 68 1.12 12.16 -6.58
C LYS A 68 2.47 12.56 -5.99
N TYR A 69 2.65 12.42 -4.67
CA TYR A 69 3.94 12.71 -4.02
C TYR A 69 5.07 11.79 -4.50
N TYR A 70 4.81 10.51 -4.80
CA TYR A 70 5.84 9.64 -5.37
C TYR A 70 6.33 10.16 -6.74
N ASN A 71 5.41 10.71 -7.53
CA ASN A 71 5.71 11.27 -8.85
C ASN A 71 6.28 12.70 -8.78
N ASP A 72 6.05 13.42 -7.69
CA ASP A 72 6.67 14.72 -7.43
C ASP A 72 8.17 14.54 -7.13
N LYS A 73 9.01 15.13 -8.00
CA LYS A 73 10.47 15.09 -7.87
C LYS A 73 11.06 16.43 -7.40
N GLU A 74 10.23 17.43 -7.19
CA GLU A 74 10.60 18.78 -6.77
C GLU A 74 10.57 18.90 -5.25
N SER A 75 9.56 18.32 -4.60
CA SER A 75 9.42 18.36 -3.14
C SER A 75 10.29 17.33 -2.39
N THR A 76 11.02 16.48 -3.10
CA THR A 76 11.84 15.42 -2.51
C THR A 76 13.03 15.99 -1.76
N ASP A 77 13.31 15.48 -0.57
CA ASP A 77 14.35 15.95 0.35
C ASP A 77 15.50 14.93 0.54
N PHE A 78 15.46 13.81 -0.20
CA PHE A 78 16.48 12.78 -0.13
C PHE A 78 16.59 11.94 -1.41
N THR A 79 17.75 11.29 -1.60
CA THR A 79 18.01 10.39 -2.73
C THR A 79 18.61 9.05 -2.28
N ILE A 80 18.04 7.94 -2.73
CA ILE A 80 18.65 6.61 -2.60
C ILE A 80 19.40 6.30 -3.89
N ILE A 81 20.63 5.84 -3.79
CA ILE A 81 21.47 5.43 -4.92
C ILE A 81 21.51 3.90 -4.95
N SER A 82 20.88 3.29 -5.94
CA SER A 82 20.87 1.83 -6.11
C SER A 82 21.39 1.47 -7.50
N GLU A 83 22.44 0.64 -7.55
CA GLU A 83 23.15 0.29 -8.79
C GLU A 83 23.56 1.51 -9.64
N GLY A 84 23.94 2.62 -8.98
CA GLY A 84 24.29 3.89 -9.64
C GLY A 84 23.10 4.75 -10.08
N ASN A 85 21.87 4.23 -10.01
CA ASN A 85 20.65 4.95 -10.34
C ASN A 85 20.13 5.73 -9.13
N ARG A 86 19.48 6.87 -9.38
CA ARG A 86 19.01 7.80 -8.34
C ARG A 86 17.50 7.69 -8.16
N ILE A 87 17.06 7.37 -6.94
CA ILE A 87 15.66 7.33 -6.54
C ILE A 87 15.40 8.48 -5.58
N LYS A 88 14.77 9.55 -6.08
CA LYS A 88 14.36 10.69 -5.24
C LYS A 88 13.14 10.33 -4.38
N VAL A 89 13.19 10.66 -3.10
CA VAL A 89 12.18 10.27 -2.10
C VAL A 89 11.94 11.37 -1.06
N HIS A 90 10.88 11.18 -0.26
CA HIS A 90 10.54 11.99 0.91
C HIS A 90 10.90 11.22 2.18
N LYS A 91 11.79 11.76 3.02
CA LYS A 91 12.24 11.11 4.27
C LYS A 91 11.06 10.76 5.15
N SER A 92 10.13 11.70 5.34
CA SER A 92 8.95 11.55 6.21
C SER A 92 8.12 10.30 5.89
N ILE A 93 7.92 10.02 4.59
CA ILE A 93 7.17 8.84 4.14
C ILE A 93 7.95 7.57 4.45
N LEU A 94 9.23 7.51 4.11
CA LEU A 94 10.07 6.33 4.39
C LEU A 94 10.17 6.04 5.89
N MET A 95 10.37 7.08 6.72
CA MET A 95 10.42 6.97 8.18
C MET A 95 9.13 6.41 8.76
N ALA A 96 7.98 6.81 8.23
CA ALA A 96 6.69 6.31 8.70
C ALA A 96 6.44 4.84 8.35
N ARG A 97 7.14 4.31 7.33
CA ARG A 97 6.82 3.02 6.71
C ARG A 97 7.90 1.96 6.89
N SER A 98 9.11 2.34 7.30
CA SER A 98 10.25 1.46 7.55
C SER A 98 10.99 1.90 8.80
N LYS A 99 11.18 0.96 9.74
CA LYS A 99 11.96 1.23 10.96
C LYS A 99 13.44 1.42 10.65
N LEU A 100 13.97 0.76 9.62
CA LEU A 100 15.34 0.97 9.16
C LEU A 100 15.52 2.43 8.73
N TYR A 101 14.65 2.94 7.85
CA TYR A 101 14.75 4.34 7.41
C TYR A 101 14.49 5.33 8.56
N TYR A 102 13.55 5.03 9.47
CA TYR A 102 13.38 5.82 10.69
C TYR A 102 14.68 5.92 11.49
N GLY A 103 15.29 4.78 11.81
CA GLY A 103 16.53 4.73 12.57
C GLY A 103 17.67 5.44 11.85
N MET A 104 17.80 5.22 10.54
CA MET A 104 18.81 5.86 9.70
C MET A 104 18.68 7.39 9.73
N PHE A 105 17.49 7.94 9.46
CA PHE A 105 17.30 9.39 9.35
C PHE A 105 17.31 10.12 10.69
N VAL A 106 16.95 9.46 11.79
CA VAL A 106 17.00 10.05 13.14
C VAL A 106 18.39 9.96 13.75
N SER A 107 19.09 8.85 13.55
CA SER A 107 20.37 8.58 14.23
C SER A 107 21.57 9.15 13.48
N VAL A 108 21.45 9.33 12.16
CA VAL A 108 22.55 9.80 11.32
C VAL A 108 22.32 11.26 10.94
N ASN A 109 23.08 12.15 11.57
CA ASN A 109 23.11 13.57 11.22
C ASN A 109 24.07 13.79 10.02
N ASP A 110 23.68 13.26 8.85
CA ASP A 110 24.41 13.42 7.60
C ASP A 110 23.68 14.43 6.69
N SER A 111 24.41 15.46 6.28
CA SER A 111 23.94 16.51 5.37
C SER A 111 24.09 16.16 3.88
N SER A 112 24.56 14.96 3.54
CA SER A 112 24.77 14.52 2.16
C SER A 112 23.50 14.53 1.30
N GLY A 113 22.32 14.40 1.93
CA GLY A 113 21.04 14.33 1.22
C GLY A 113 20.87 13.06 0.39
N GLN A 114 21.75 12.06 0.53
CA GLN A 114 21.68 10.81 -0.20
C GLN A 114 22.29 9.62 0.54
N VAL A 115 21.93 8.40 0.14
CA VAL A 115 22.55 7.17 0.66
C VAL A 115 22.67 6.13 -0.44
N ASN A 116 23.74 5.33 -0.43
CA ASN A 116 23.79 4.13 -1.26
C ASN A 116 22.93 3.02 -0.65
N ASP A 117 22.24 2.28 -1.50
CA ASP A 117 21.61 1.03 -1.11
C ASP A 117 22.66 -0.06 -0.90
N TYR A 118 22.60 -0.72 0.25
CA TYR A 118 23.49 -1.80 0.67
C TYR A 118 22.72 -3.09 0.94
N SER A 119 21.46 -3.19 0.51
CA SER A 119 20.62 -4.37 0.70
C SER A 119 21.01 -5.54 -0.21
N GLY A 120 21.82 -5.28 -1.24
CA GLY A 120 22.21 -6.27 -2.25
C GLY A 120 21.07 -6.67 -3.18
N LYS A 121 20.03 -5.84 -3.30
CA LYS A 121 18.88 -6.06 -4.20
C LYS A 121 19.05 -5.26 -5.49
N SER A 122 18.37 -5.72 -6.54
CA SER A 122 18.39 -5.01 -7.83
C SER A 122 17.76 -3.63 -7.72
N PHE A 123 18.15 -2.70 -8.60
CA PHE A 123 17.54 -1.37 -8.67
C PHE A 123 16.01 -1.44 -8.79
N LYS A 124 15.50 -2.35 -9.63
CA LYS A 124 14.06 -2.53 -9.85
C LYS A 124 13.34 -2.98 -8.58
N THR A 125 13.97 -3.81 -7.75
CA THR A 125 13.45 -4.19 -6.43
C THR A 125 13.37 -2.99 -5.50
N ILE A 126 14.42 -2.18 -5.41
CA ILE A 126 14.40 -0.98 -4.56
C ILE A 126 13.37 0.03 -5.03
N GLU A 127 13.27 0.26 -6.34
CA GLU A 127 12.25 1.14 -6.90
C GLU A 127 10.83 0.65 -6.57
N SER A 128 10.59 -0.65 -6.72
CA SER A 128 9.29 -1.28 -6.41
C SER A 128 8.98 -1.23 -4.90
N LEU A 129 9.99 -1.43 -4.05
CA LEU A 129 9.86 -1.28 -2.60
C LEU A 129 9.46 0.16 -2.26
N VAL A 130 10.14 1.15 -2.83
CA VAL A 130 9.81 2.57 -2.57
C VAL A 130 8.39 2.87 -3.01
N LYS A 131 7.94 2.42 -4.21
CA LYS A 131 6.53 2.56 -4.63
C LYS A 131 5.57 1.98 -3.59
N PHE A 132 5.86 0.76 -3.14
CA PHE A 132 5.06 0.09 -2.12
C PHE A 132 4.98 0.90 -0.81
N LEU A 133 6.08 1.50 -0.35
CA LEU A 133 6.06 2.34 0.85
C LEU A 133 5.12 3.54 0.73
N TYR A 134 4.92 4.09 -0.48
CA TYR A 134 4.03 5.24 -0.68
C TYR A 134 2.56 4.83 -0.71
N PHE A 135 2.20 3.78 -1.44
CA PHE A 135 0.79 3.54 -1.77
C PHE A 135 0.35 2.06 -1.72
N ASP A 136 1.11 1.21 -1.02
CA ASP A 136 0.79 -0.19 -0.70
C ASP A 136 0.35 -1.01 -1.94
N ASP A 137 1.06 -0.82 -3.06
CA ASP A 137 0.73 -1.39 -4.36
C ASP A 137 1.98 -1.85 -5.12
N PHE A 138 1.75 -2.71 -6.11
CA PHE A 138 2.76 -3.17 -7.04
C PHE A 138 2.27 -3.03 -8.47
N ASP A 139 3.20 -2.90 -9.40
CA ASP A 139 2.87 -2.95 -10.83
C ASP A 139 2.33 -4.36 -11.16
N SER A 140 1.24 -4.43 -11.93
CA SER A 140 0.56 -5.72 -12.23
C SER A 140 1.42 -6.71 -13.00
N ASP A 141 2.45 -6.23 -13.68
CA ASP A 141 3.42 -6.97 -14.48
C ASP A 141 4.77 -7.14 -13.75
N LEU A 142 4.78 -7.03 -12.42
CA LEU A 142 6.00 -7.18 -11.62
C LEU A 142 6.64 -8.56 -11.84
N PRO A 143 7.93 -8.64 -12.28
CA PRO A 143 8.59 -9.92 -12.48
C PRO A 143 8.70 -10.73 -11.19
N ASN A 144 8.55 -12.06 -11.29
CA ASN A 144 8.67 -12.95 -10.13
C ASN A 144 10.04 -12.85 -9.43
N SER A 145 11.12 -12.57 -10.16
CA SER A 145 12.44 -12.34 -9.56
C SER A 145 12.44 -11.13 -8.62
N VAL A 146 11.84 -10.02 -9.05
CA VAL A 146 11.70 -8.79 -8.25
C VAL A 146 10.82 -9.05 -7.04
N LEU A 147 9.70 -9.77 -7.21
CA LEU A 147 8.80 -10.10 -6.12
C LEU A 147 9.47 -10.98 -5.05
N ASN A 148 10.27 -11.97 -5.46
CA ASN A 148 11.05 -12.80 -4.54
C ASN A 148 12.08 -11.96 -3.79
N GLU A 149 12.82 -11.08 -4.48
CA GLU A 149 13.77 -10.17 -3.84
C GLU A 149 13.10 -9.23 -2.82
N LEU A 150 11.88 -8.73 -3.12
CA LEU A 150 11.08 -7.91 -2.22
C LEU A 150 10.71 -8.66 -0.94
N ILE A 151 10.26 -9.92 -1.07
CA ILE A 151 9.94 -10.78 0.07
C ILE A 151 11.18 -11.01 0.94
N ASP A 152 12.33 -11.27 0.30
CA ASP A 152 13.59 -11.52 1.00
C ASP A 152 14.13 -10.28 1.72
N CYS A 153 13.77 -9.06 1.29
CA CYS A 153 14.27 -7.82 1.91
C CYS A 153 13.39 -7.26 3.03
N VAL A 154 12.23 -7.86 3.33
CA VAL A 154 11.29 -7.29 4.32
C VAL A 154 11.94 -7.13 5.69
N ASP A 155 12.68 -8.14 6.15
CA ASP A 155 13.35 -8.11 7.44
C ASP A 155 14.47 -7.07 7.46
N TYR A 156 15.23 -6.95 6.34
CA TYR A 156 16.27 -5.95 6.18
C TYR A 156 15.71 -4.53 6.33
N PHE A 157 14.64 -4.21 5.59
CA PHE A 157 13.99 -2.90 5.66
C PHE A 157 13.06 -2.74 6.87
N GLN A 158 12.95 -3.77 7.72
CA GLN A 158 12.16 -3.79 8.95
C GLN A 158 10.72 -3.29 8.72
N LEU A 159 10.07 -3.81 7.68
CA LEU A 159 8.68 -3.47 7.37
C LEU A 159 7.72 -4.14 8.36
N ASN A 160 6.49 -3.64 8.42
CA ASN A 160 5.49 -4.21 9.33
C ASN A 160 4.95 -5.56 8.81
N LYS A 161 4.37 -6.35 9.72
CA LYS A 161 3.82 -7.69 9.40
C LYS A 161 2.75 -7.67 8.29
N TYR A 162 2.01 -6.59 8.14
CA TYR A 162 0.96 -6.48 7.12
C TYR A 162 1.55 -6.29 5.72
N SER A 163 2.69 -5.60 5.62
CA SER A 163 3.46 -5.51 4.37
C SER A 163 3.92 -6.88 3.87
N ILE A 164 4.34 -7.76 4.80
CA ILE A 164 4.70 -9.16 4.48
C ILE A 164 3.50 -9.91 3.90
N TYR A 165 2.32 -9.80 4.52
CA TYR A 165 1.12 -10.47 4.03
C TYR A 165 0.71 -10.00 2.65
N ALA A 166 0.79 -8.69 2.37
CA ALA A 166 0.50 -8.14 1.05
C ALA A 166 1.43 -8.74 -0.03
N LEU A 167 2.74 -8.75 0.22
CA LEU A 167 3.73 -9.32 -0.69
C LEU A 167 3.49 -10.81 -0.97
N LYS A 168 3.20 -11.61 0.07
CA LYS A 168 2.90 -13.05 -0.07
C LYS A 168 1.61 -13.30 -0.85
N LEU A 169 0.60 -12.45 -0.72
CA LEU A 169 -0.63 -12.57 -1.50
C LEU A 169 -0.38 -12.29 -2.98
N GLU A 170 0.43 -11.30 -3.32
CA GLU A 170 0.81 -11.04 -4.72
C GLU A 170 1.65 -12.17 -5.30
N GLU A 171 2.54 -12.78 -4.52
CA GLU A 171 3.30 -13.95 -4.95
C GLU A 171 2.39 -15.13 -5.30
N PHE A 172 1.39 -15.37 -4.45
CA PHE A 172 0.38 -16.39 -4.69
C PHE A 172 -0.45 -16.09 -5.95
N ARG A 173 -0.86 -14.84 -6.16
CA ARG A 173 -1.59 -14.43 -7.38
C ARG A 173 -0.76 -14.70 -8.63
N ASN A 174 0.50 -14.26 -8.68
CA ASN A 174 1.35 -14.42 -9.85
C ASN A 174 1.66 -15.90 -10.19
N LYS A 175 1.80 -16.75 -9.16
CA LYS A 175 1.93 -18.20 -9.36
C LYS A 175 0.66 -18.82 -9.99
N ASN A 176 -0.52 -18.33 -9.63
CA ASN A 176 -1.79 -18.81 -10.16
C ASN A 176 -2.18 -18.16 -11.50
N SER A 177 -1.68 -16.97 -11.83
CA SER A 177 -1.84 -16.38 -13.17
C SER A 177 -1.13 -17.22 -14.25
N ASN A 178 -0.03 -17.89 -13.89
CA ASN A 178 0.73 -18.78 -14.77
C ASN A 178 0.22 -20.23 -14.79
N ASN A 179 -0.63 -20.61 -13.83
CA ASN A 179 -1.35 -21.88 -13.84
C ASN A 179 -2.83 -21.57 -13.97
N LYS A 180 -3.39 -21.63 -15.19
CA LYS A 180 -4.84 -21.73 -15.40
C LYS A 180 -5.38 -22.98 -14.70
N CYS A 181 -5.62 -22.89 -13.39
CA CYS A 181 -6.36 -23.87 -12.63
C CYS A 181 -7.75 -23.29 -12.37
N ILE A 182 -8.70 -23.94 -13.04
CA ILE A 182 -10.14 -23.84 -12.89
C ILE A 182 -10.46 -24.11 -11.41
N PHE A 183 -11.13 -23.17 -10.74
CA PHE A 183 -11.73 -23.43 -9.45
C PHE A 183 -13.09 -24.13 -9.68
N PHE A 184 -13.26 -25.30 -9.04
CA PHE A 184 -14.56 -25.91 -8.75
C PHE A 184 -15.06 -25.40 -7.40
#